data_AF-A0A022QLH2-F1
#
_entry.id   AF-A0A022QLH2-F1
#
_cell.length_a   1.000
_cell.length_b   1.000
_cell.length_c   1.000
_cell.angle_alpha   90.00
_cell.angle_beta   90.00
_cell.angle_gamma   90.00
#
_symmetry.space_group_name_H-M   'P 1'
#
loop_
_entity.id
_entity.type
_entity.pdbx_description
1 polymer ?
#
loop_
_entity_poly.entity_id
_entity_poly.type
_entity_poly.pdbx_seq_one_letter_code
_entity_poly.pdbx_strand_id
1 'polypeptide(L)'
;MAEKDSPSGSSKENPNPDQDSDVSRFQNTIENIVQKFQGSSLQNHQEHKFWETQPVGQFKDLGDSSFPEGPIEQPTPLSEVKQEPYNLPTLYEWTVCDMDSDEICNEVYVLLTNNYVEDDDNLFRFNYSKEFLRWGLRPPGYFKNWHIGVRVKSSKKLVAFITAIPVKMRVRDEVVQMAEVNFLCVHKKLRSKRLAPVMIKEVTRRIHLENIWQAAYTAGILLPTPLTTCQYWHRTLNPKKLIDVGFSRLGDRMTMSRAIKLYKLPNSTATPGFRKMEIRDVPKVTILLRGYLSRFVVAPTFDDAEVAHWLLPQENVVDSFVVENSETREVTDFFSFYTLPSSILNNPNYSTLKAAYTFYHVSTKTPLLQLTQDALVIAKQKEFDVFNALDVMENEPFLKELKFGRGDGQLYYYLYNYRLRESLKPSELGLVML
;
A
#
# COMPACT_ATOMS: atom_id res chain seq x y z
N MET A 1 56.54 -49.70 27.39
CA MET A 1 55.37 -50.28 28.07
C MET A 1 54.20 -49.33 27.85
N ALA A 2 53.17 -49.82 27.14
CA ALA A 2 51.76 -49.38 27.04
C ALA A 2 51.46 -47.85 27.01
N GLU A 3 51.04 -47.30 25.87
CA GLU A 3 49.64 -47.17 25.40
C GLU A 3 48.78 -46.17 26.19
N LYS A 4 48.34 -45.10 25.50
CA LYS A 4 46.94 -44.63 25.55
C LYS A 4 46.63 -43.69 24.38
N ASP A 5 45.51 -44.02 23.75
CA ASP A 5 45.03 -43.55 22.46
C ASP A 5 44.54 -42.10 22.41
N SER A 6 44.70 -41.52 21.23
CA SER A 6 43.95 -40.35 20.75
C SER A 6 42.67 -40.82 20.05
N PRO A 7 41.62 -39.98 20.03
CA PRO A 7 40.86 -39.87 18.80
C PRO A 7 40.63 -38.42 18.35
N SER A 8 40.76 -38.27 17.04
CA SER A 8 40.46 -37.12 16.20
C SER A 8 39.05 -36.56 16.40
N GLY A 9 38.93 -35.26 16.67
CA GLY A 9 37.68 -34.52 16.61
C GLY A 9 37.36 -34.09 15.18
N SER A 10 36.27 -34.61 14.62
CA SER A 10 35.62 -34.09 13.42
C SER A 10 34.62 -33.01 13.83
N SER A 11 34.82 -31.78 13.36
CA SER A 11 33.88 -30.67 13.50
C SER A 11 32.70 -30.89 12.55
N LYS A 12 31.56 -31.35 13.08
CA LYS A 12 30.26 -31.23 12.42
C LYS A 12 29.69 -29.86 12.70
N GLU A 13 29.60 -29.02 11.67
CA GLU A 13 28.74 -27.84 11.67
C GLU A 13 27.28 -28.29 11.76
N ASN A 14 26.56 -27.79 12.77
CA ASN A 14 25.10 -27.90 12.86
C ASN A 14 24.49 -26.82 11.96
N PRO A 15 23.60 -27.15 10.99
CA PRO A 15 22.77 -26.15 10.35
C PRO A 15 21.69 -25.68 11.33
N ASN A 16 21.50 -24.37 11.37
CA ASN A 16 20.56 -23.65 12.21
C ASN A 16 19.10 -24.01 11.79
N PRO A 17 18.24 -24.62 12.64
CA PRO A 17 16.93 -25.12 12.21
C PRO A 17 15.83 -24.05 12.06
N ASP A 18 16.11 -22.80 12.42
CA ASP A 18 15.07 -21.79 12.64
C ASP A 18 14.79 -20.86 11.44
N GLN A 19 15.50 -21.01 10.30
CA GLN A 19 15.19 -20.24 9.08
C GLN A 19 14.33 -21.02 8.07
N ASP A 20 14.51 -22.35 7.94
CA ASP A 20 13.72 -23.17 7.02
C ASP A 20 12.29 -23.43 7.51
N SER A 21 12.07 -23.46 8.83
CA SER A 21 10.76 -23.76 9.42
C SER A 21 9.74 -22.65 9.15
N ASP A 22 10.15 -21.38 9.18
CA ASP A 22 9.27 -20.23 8.95
C ASP A 22 9.00 -19.94 7.46
N VAL A 23 9.94 -20.28 6.56
CA VAL A 23 9.72 -20.20 5.10
C VAL A 23 8.73 -21.27 4.66
N SER A 24 8.88 -22.51 5.14
CA SER A 24 7.89 -23.56 4.90
C SER A 24 6.52 -23.17 5.44
N ARG A 25 6.45 -22.44 6.57
CA ARG A 25 5.18 -22.00 7.18
C ARG A 25 4.45 -20.97 6.33
N PHE A 26 5.18 -20.10 5.62
CA PHE A 26 4.59 -19.07 4.76
C PHE A 26 4.23 -19.58 3.37
N GLN A 27 5.06 -20.45 2.75
CA GLN A 27 4.64 -21.22 1.56
C GLN A 27 3.41 -22.05 1.87
N ASN A 28 3.41 -22.76 3.01
CA ASN A 28 2.21 -23.42 3.53
C ASN A 28 1.07 -22.42 3.76
N THR A 29 1.30 -21.14 4.06
CA THR A 29 0.22 -20.16 4.25
C THR A 29 -0.39 -19.74 2.91
N ILE A 30 0.40 -19.53 1.86
CA ILE A 30 -0.13 -19.27 0.51
C ILE A 30 -0.80 -20.52 -0.05
N GLU A 31 -0.17 -21.69 0.08
CA GLU A 31 -0.78 -22.97 -0.27
C GLU A 31 -2.03 -23.25 0.56
N ASN A 32 -2.08 -22.91 1.85
CA ASN A 32 -3.28 -23.02 2.68
C ASN A 32 -4.33 -21.96 2.33
N ILE A 33 -3.96 -20.77 1.85
CA ILE A 33 -4.91 -19.77 1.33
C ILE A 33 -5.51 -20.30 0.03
N VAL A 34 -4.68 -20.80 -0.88
CA VAL A 34 -5.08 -21.44 -2.14
C VAL A 34 -5.92 -22.69 -1.85
N GLN A 35 -5.52 -23.55 -0.91
CA GLN A 35 -6.24 -24.75 -0.50
C GLN A 35 -7.52 -24.45 0.30
N LYS A 36 -7.55 -23.41 1.15
CA LYS A 36 -8.80 -22.97 1.78
C LYS A 36 -9.78 -22.45 0.73
N PHE A 37 -9.30 -21.73 -0.28
CA PHE A 37 -10.13 -21.29 -1.41
C PHE A 37 -10.59 -22.46 -2.30
N GLN A 38 -9.70 -23.42 -2.56
CA GLN A 38 -10.02 -24.65 -3.30
C GLN A 38 -10.92 -25.60 -2.49
N GLY A 39 -10.82 -25.60 -1.17
CA GLY A 39 -11.58 -26.45 -0.26
C GLY A 39 -12.94 -25.88 0.14
N SER A 40 -13.10 -24.55 0.19
CA SER A 40 -14.40 -23.90 0.42
C SER A 40 -15.18 -23.65 -0.87
N SER A 41 -14.61 -23.93 -2.04
CA SER A 41 -15.33 -23.91 -3.31
C SER A 41 -14.97 -25.14 -4.15
N LEU A 42 -15.72 -26.22 -3.96
CA LEU A 42 -15.88 -27.27 -4.98
C LEU A 42 -16.65 -26.77 -6.22
N GLN A 43 -16.79 -25.45 -6.38
CA GLN A 43 -17.25 -24.73 -7.57
C GLN A 43 -16.54 -23.37 -7.67
N ASN A 44 -15.30 -23.36 -8.16
CA ASN A 44 -14.80 -22.41 -9.17
C ASN A 44 -13.27 -22.49 -9.24
N HIS A 45 -12.75 -23.20 -10.23
CA HIS A 45 -11.57 -22.71 -10.93
C HIS A 45 -11.98 -21.34 -11.49
N GLN A 46 -11.73 -20.25 -10.76
CA GLN A 46 -11.98 -18.92 -11.31
C GLN A 46 -10.97 -18.70 -12.44
N GLU A 47 -11.38 -19.02 -13.67
CA GLU A 47 -10.63 -18.66 -14.87
C GLU A 47 -10.48 -17.13 -14.89
N HIS A 48 -9.25 -16.64 -14.76
CA HIS A 48 -8.97 -15.22 -14.86
C HIS A 48 -8.64 -14.87 -16.31
N LYS A 49 -9.65 -14.97 -17.19
CA LYS A 49 -9.51 -14.82 -18.67
C LYS A 49 -8.69 -13.61 -19.13
N PHE A 50 -8.72 -12.52 -18.36
CA PHE A 50 -7.88 -11.36 -18.64
C PHE A 50 -6.44 -11.58 -18.15
N TRP A 51 -6.24 -11.87 -16.85
CA TRP A 51 -4.92 -12.00 -16.23
C TRP A 51 -4.09 -13.17 -16.74
N GLU A 52 -4.73 -14.25 -17.20
CA GLU A 52 -4.06 -15.38 -17.85
C GLU A 52 -3.37 -15.00 -19.17
N THR A 53 -3.73 -13.85 -19.75
CA THR A 53 -3.11 -13.29 -20.97
C THR A 53 -2.08 -12.19 -20.67
N GLN A 54 -1.85 -11.86 -19.41
CA GLN A 54 -0.96 -10.79 -19.00
C GLN A 54 0.39 -11.34 -18.53
N PRO A 55 1.48 -10.58 -18.66
CA PRO A 55 2.80 -10.95 -18.14
C PRO A 55 2.83 -10.79 -16.62
N VAL A 56 2.13 -11.66 -15.92
CA VAL A 56 2.12 -11.76 -14.45
C VAL A 56 2.44 -13.20 -14.05
N GLY A 57 2.92 -13.39 -12.83
CA GLY A 57 3.01 -14.74 -12.26
C GLY A 57 1.64 -15.42 -12.33
N GLN A 58 1.58 -16.64 -12.85
CA GLN A 58 0.33 -17.38 -12.96
C GLN A 58 0.22 -18.37 -11.81
N PHE A 59 -1.00 -18.64 -11.33
CA PHE A 59 -1.21 -19.61 -10.23
C PHE A 59 -0.68 -21.01 -10.56
N LYS A 60 -0.71 -21.40 -11.85
CA LYS A 60 -0.17 -22.68 -12.32
C LYS A 60 1.36 -22.77 -12.27
N ASP A 61 2.06 -21.64 -12.17
CA ASP A 61 3.52 -21.57 -12.12
C ASP A 61 4.03 -21.47 -10.66
N LEU A 62 3.14 -21.48 -9.66
CA LEU A 62 3.50 -21.42 -8.24
C LEU A 62 4.35 -22.63 -7.84
N GLY A 63 5.51 -22.37 -7.24
CA GLY A 63 6.45 -23.40 -6.78
C GLY A 63 7.37 -23.96 -7.88
N ASP A 64 7.20 -23.54 -9.14
CA ASP A 64 8.12 -23.90 -10.22
C ASP A 64 9.37 -23.01 -10.18
N SER A 65 10.44 -23.56 -9.59
CA SER A 65 11.73 -22.88 -9.46
C SER A 65 12.55 -22.81 -10.75
N SER A 66 12.06 -23.39 -11.85
CA SER A 66 12.74 -23.33 -13.15
C SER A 66 12.64 -21.96 -13.82
N PHE A 67 11.66 -21.14 -13.45
CA PHE A 67 11.49 -19.80 -14.02
C PHE A 67 12.52 -18.80 -13.48
N PRO A 68 13.14 -17.98 -14.35
CA PRO A 68 14.06 -16.93 -13.91
C PRO A 68 13.33 -15.83 -13.13
N GLU A 69 14.04 -15.20 -12.21
CA GLU A 69 13.62 -13.95 -11.57
C GLU A 69 13.80 -12.77 -12.54
N GLY A 70 12.97 -11.74 -12.42
CA GLY A 70 13.06 -10.53 -13.25
C GLY A 70 11.90 -10.41 -14.26
N PRO A 71 12.09 -9.65 -15.36
CA PRO A 71 11.06 -9.44 -16.36
C PRO A 71 10.50 -10.73 -16.96
N ILE A 72 9.17 -10.83 -17.05
CA ILE A 72 8.48 -12.02 -17.62
C ILE A 72 8.54 -11.97 -19.15
N GLU A 73 8.29 -10.79 -19.70
CA GLU A 73 8.44 -10.44 -21.10
C GLU A 73 9.54 -9.39 -21.26
N GLN A 74 10.37 -9.57 -22.30
CA GLN A 74 11.41 -8.60 -22.62
C GLN A 74 10.81 -7.35 -23.26
N PRO A 75 11.41 -6.16 -23.02
CA PRO A 75 11.01 -4.94 -23.71
C PRO A 75 10.99 -5.11 -25.23
N THR A 76 9.88 -4.72 -25.86
CA THR A 76 9.82 -4.63 -27.33
C THR A 76 10.28 -3.25 -27.79
N PRO A 77 10.78 -3.11 -29.03
CA PRO A 77 11.09 -1.80 -29.58
C PRO A 77 9.88 -0.86 -29.50
N LEU A 78 10.10 0.42 -29.14
CA LEU A 78 9.02 1.41 -29.04
C LEU A 78 8.20 1.56 -30.33
N SER A 79 8.81 1.29 -31.48
CA SER A 79 8.13 1.26 -32.79
C SER A 79 7.06 0.17 -32.91
N GLU A 80 7.16 -0.90 -32.11
CA GLU A 80 6.20 -2.01 -32.06
C GLU A 80 5.10 -1.77 -31.01
N VAL A 81 5.30 -0.83 -30.10
CA VAL A 81 4.24 -0.41 -29.16
C VAL A 81 3.13 0.29 -29.96
N LYS A 82 1.88 -0.10 -29.70
CA LYS A 82 0.71 0.48 -30.36
C LYS A 82 0.66 2.00 -30.11
N GLN A 83 0.78 2.78 -31.18
CA GLN A 83 0.79 4.25 -31.11
C GLN A 83 -0.60 4.84 -30.84
N GLU A 84 -1.63 4.24 -31.44
CA GLU A 84 -3.02 4.67 -31.26
C GLU A 84 -3.66 4.08 -30.00
N PRO A 85 -4.59 4.79 -29.34
CA PRO A 85 -5.33 4.27 -28.20
C PRO A 85 -6.07 2.96 -28.50
N TYR A 86 -6.31 2.16 -27.46
CA TYR A 86 -7.22 1.00 -27.59
C TYR A 86 -8.65 1.44 -27.91
N ASN A 87 -9.37 0.64 -28.70
CA ASN A 87 -10.74 0.95 -29.08
C ASN A 87 -11.68 0.90 -27.86
N LEU A 88 -12.49 1.94 -27.71
CA LEU A 88 -13.64 1.97 -26.81
C LEU A 88 -14.94 1.74 -27.61
N PRO A 89 -16.03 1.31 -26.95
CA PRO A 89 -17.35 1.35 -27.58
C PRO A 89 -17.67 2.77 -28.06
N THR A 90 -18.38 2.88 -29.19
CA THR A 90 -18.57 4.13 -29.94
C THR A 90 -19.13 5.31 -29.14
N LEU A 91 -19.87 5.03 -28.06
CA LEU A 91 -20.47 6.02 -27.14
C LEU A 91 -19.46 6.67 -26.18
N TYR A 92 -18.25 6.14 -26.08
CA TYR A 92 -17.23 6.61 -25.15
C TYR A 92 -16.00 7.15 -25.87
N GLU A 93 -15.26 8.00 -25.18
CA GLU A 93 -14.00 8.57 -25.64
C GLU A 93 -12.98 8.60 -24.49
N TRP A 94 -11.71 8.47 -24.84
CA TRP A 94 -10.61 8.66 -23.91
C TRP A 94 -10.44 10.15 -23.59
N THR A 95 -10.00 10.43 -22.37
CA THR A 95 -9.59 11.77 -21.96
C THR A 95 -8.35 11.65 -21.08
N VAL A 96 -7.52 12.70 -21.08
CA VAL A 96 -6.45 12.85 -20.10
C VAL A 96 -6.99 13.73 -18.99
N CYS A 97 -6.89 13.28 -17.75
CA CYS A 97 -7.37 14.02 -16.59
C CYS A 97 -6.20 14.86 -16.02
N ASP A 98 -6.11 16.12 -16.44
CA ASP A 98 -5.13 17.04 -15.87
C ASP A 98 -5.52 17.47 -14.45
N MET A 99 -4.77 16.99 -13.46
CA MET A 99 -5.00 17.26 -12.04
C MET A 99 -4.60 18.69 -11.61
N ASP A 100 -3.99 19.47 -12.52
CA ASP A 100 -3.83 20.92 -12.37
C ASP A 100 -5.17 21.68 -12.50
N SER A 101 -6.12 21.17 -13.30
CA SER A 101 -7.44 21.78 -13.44
C SER A 101 -8.32 21.48 -12.23
N ASP A 102 -8.85 22.52 -11.59
CA ASP A 102 -9.83 22.39 -10.49
C ASP A 102 -11.10 21.66 -10.92
N GLU A 103 -11.53 21.88 -12.17
CA GLU A 103 -12.73 21.28 -12.74
C GLU A 103 -12.54 19.77 -12.92
N ILE A 104 -11.44 19.37 -13.56
CA ILE A 104 -11.12 17.94 -13.77
C ILE A 104 -10.86 17.25 -12.44
N CYS A 105 -10.10 17.86 -11.53
CA CYS A 105 -9.86 17.33 -10.20
C CYS A 105 -11.17 17.11 -9.44
N ASN A 106 -12.12 18.05 -9.55
CA ASN A 106 -13.45 17.90 -8.98
C ASN A 106 -14.25 16.75 -9.61
N GLU A 107 -14.17 16.56 -10.92
CA GLU A 107 -14.84 15.44 -11.58
C GLU A 107 -14.27 14.07 -11.16
N VAL A 108 -12.94 13.97 -11.05
CA VAL A 108 -12.27 12.76 -10.56
C VAL A 108 -12.67 12.49 -9.11
N TYR A 109 -12.64 13.50 -8.24
CA TYR A 109 -13.13 13.42 -6.87
C TYR A 109 -14.57 12.89 -6.82
N VAL A 110 -15.49 13.51 -7.57
CA VAL A 110 -16.91 13.09 -7.60
C VAL A 110 -17.07 11.65 -8.12
N LEU A 111 -16.27 11.22 -9.10
CA LEU A 111 -16.31 9.84 -9.59
C LEU A 111 -15.90 8.86 -8.47
N LEU A 112 -14.75 9.11 -7.84
CA LEU A 112 -14.18 8.23 -6.81
C LEU A 112 -15.08 8.18 -5.56
N THR A 113 -15.46 9.34 -5.03
CA THR A 113 -16.33 9.46 -3.84
C THR A 113 -17.67 8.76 -4.02
N ASN A 114 -18.14 8.48 -5.23
CA ASN A 114 -19.42 7.82 -5.48
C ASN A 114 -19.31 6.37 -6.00
N ASN A 115 -18.15 5.95 -6.50
CA ASN A 115 -18.01 4.69 -7.24
C ASN A 115 -16.75 3.88 -6.92
N TYR A 116 -15.88 4.37 -6.02
CA TYR A 116 -14.67 3.66 -5.63
C TYR A 116 -14.93 2.61 -4.55
N VAL A 117 -13.87 2.15 -3.89
CA VAL A 117 -13.87 1.05 -2.92
C VAL A 117 -14.82 1.34 -1.76
N GLU A 118 -15.69 0.36 -1.52
CA GLU A 118 -16.60 0.25 -0.38
C GLU A 118 -16.15 -0.97 0.44
N ASP A 119 -16.38 -0.96 1.74
CA ASP A 119 -16.21 -2.16 2.57
C ASP A 119 -17.24 -3.23 2.23
N ASP A 120 -17.01 -4.47 2.65
CA ASP A 120 -17.86 -5.62 2.30
C ASP A 120 -19.32 -5.43 2.79
N ASP A 121 -19.51 -4.72 3.89
CA ASP A 121 -20.83 -4.38 4.47
C ASP A 121 -21.46 -3.12 3.85
N ASN A 122 -20.76 -2.41 2.95
CA ASN A 122 -21.17 -1.13 2.33
C ASN A 122 -21.55 -0.04 3.35
N LEU A 123 -20.85 0.02 4.48
CA LEU A 123 -21.01 1.04 5.52
C LEU A 123 -20.08 2.24 5.30
N PHE A 124 -18.92 2.02 4.70
CA PHE A 124 -17.86 2.99 4.50
C PHE A 124 -17.39 3.00 3.06
N ARG A 125 -17.13 4.20 2.54
CA ARG A 125 -16.52 4.38 1.22
C ARG A 125 -15.37 5.36 1.31
N PHE A 126 -14.24 5.05 0.68
CA PHE A 126 -13.13 6.00 0.67
C PHE A 126 -13.53 7.34 0.07
N ASN A 127 -13.08 8.41 0.71
CA ASN A 127 -13.34 9.78 0.31
C ASN A 127 -12.01 10.55 0.22
N TYR A 128 -11.21 10.19 -0.77
CA TYR A 128 -9.96 10.90 -1.08
C TYR A 128 -10.26 12.38 -1.33
N SER A 129 -9.63 13.29 -0.58
CA SER A 129 -9.80 14.74 -0.81
C SER A 129 -9.15 15.16 -2.12
N LYS A 130 -9.52 16.35 -2.64
CA LYS A 130 -8.90 16.89 -3.85
C LYS A 130 -7.40 17.14 -3.65
N GLU A 131 -7.04 17.61 -2.45
CA GLU A 131 -5.67 17.86 -2.03
C GLU A 131 -4.88 16.55 -1.99
N PHE A 132 -5.48 15.47 -1.46
CA PHE A 132 -4.88 14.14 -1.46
C PHE A 132 -4.68 13.62 -2.89
N LEU A 133 -5.68 13.74 -3.75
CA LEU A 133 -5.57 13.31 -5.15
C LEU A 133 -4.47 14.09 -5.89
N ARG A 134 -4.32 15.39 -5.63
CA ARG A 134 -3.22 16.18 -6.20
C ARG A 134 -1.87 15.73 -5.67
N TRP A 135 -1.76 15.46 -4.38
CA TRP A 135 -0.54 14.95 -3.75
C TRP A 135 -0.16 13.57 -4.29
N GLY A 136 -1.09 12.61 -4.31
CA GLY A 136 -0.85 11.24 -4.78
C GLY A 136 -0.60 11.10 -6.28
N LEU A 137 -1.18 11.99 -7.10
CA LEU A 137 -1.11 11.89 -8.57
C LEU A 137 -0.08 12.82 -9.20
N ARG A 138 0.62 13.65 -8.42
CA ARG A 138 1.59 14.62 -8.98
C ARG A 138 2.96 14.58 -8.32
N PRO A 139 3.57 13.40 -8.10
CA PRO A 139 4.96 13.36 -7.65
C PRO A 139 5.90 13.98 -8.68
N PRO A 140 7.14 14.34 -8.28
CA PRO A 140 8.16 14.81 -9.21
C PRO A 140 8.31 13.87 -10.42
N GLY A 141 8.29 14.42 -11.63
CA GLY A 141 8.44 13.65 -12.86
C GLY A 141 7.22 12.85 -13.32
N TYR A 142 6.03 13.04 -12.71
CA TYR A 142 4.82 12.36 -13.15
C TYR A 142 4.44 12.64 -14.61
N PHE A 143 3.80 11.66 -15.25
CA PHE A 143 3.32 11.76 -16.62
C PHE A 143 1.83 12.11 -16.64
N LYS A 144 1.47 13.31 -17.11
CA LYS A 144 0.05 13.70 -17.26
C LYS A 144 -0.76 12.68 -18.07
N ASN A 145 -0.15 12.10 -19.10
CA ASN A 145 -0.77 11.11 -19.97
C ASN A 145 -1.13 9.79 -19.26
N TRP A 146 -0.61 9.54 -18.06
CA TRP A 146 -0.93 8.35 -17.27
C TRP A 146 -2.19 8.52 -16.40
N HIS A 147 -2.80 9.71 -16.38
CA HIS A 147 -4.10 9.93 -15.74
C HIS A 147 -5.22 9.79 -16.78
N ILE A 148 -5.82 8.61 -16.85
CA ILE A 148 -6.66 8.21 -17.98
C ILE A 148 -8.11 8.15 -17.54
N GLY A 149 -8.94 8.99 -18.17
CA GLY A 149 -10.38 8.98 -18.00
C GLY A 149 -11.12 8.38 -19.21
N VAL A 150 -12.32 7.88 -18.96
CA VAL A 150 -13.30 7.55 -20.01
C VAL A 150 -14.51 8.46 -19.85
N ARG A 151 -14.90 9.15 -20.91
CA ARG A 151 -16.09 10.02 -20.95
C ARG A 151 -17.16 9.46 -21.86
N VAL A 152 -18.41 9.75 -21.54
CA VAL A 152 -19.53 9.57 -22.48
C VAL A 152 -19.50 10.72 -23.50
N LYS A 153 -19.46 10.43 -24.80
CA LYS A 153 -19.31 11.44 -25.85
C LYS A 153 -20.40 12.51 -25.83
N SER A 154 -21.66 12.11 -25.62
CA SER A 154 -22.81 13.01 -25.69
C SER A 154 -22.91 13.96 -24.50
N SER A 155 -22.66 13.48 -23.27
CA SER A 155 -22.79 14.27 -22.05
C SER A 155 -21.47 14.80 -21.50
N LYS A 156 -20.34 14.34 -22.06
CA LYS A 156 -18.97 14.57 -21.57
C LYS A 156 -18.74 14.10 -20.13
N LYS A 157 -19.67 13.37 -19.52
CA LYS A 157 -19.54 12.88 -18.15
C LYS A 157 -18.40 11.87 -18.01
N LEU A 158 -17.53 12.06 -17.02
CA LEU A 158 -16.50 11.09 -16.64
C LEU A 158 -17.14 9.85 -15.98
N VAL A 159 -16.82 8.67 -16.50
CA VAL A 159 -17.46 7.40 -16.08
C VAL A 159 -16.47 6.30 -15.71
N ALA A 160 -15.18 6.49 -15.98
CA ALA A 160 -14.14 5.63 -15.45
C ALA A 160 -12.81 6.38 -15.38
N PHE A 161 -11.92 5.91 -14.51
CA PHE A 161 -10.61 6.51 -14.26
C PHE A 161 -9.59 5.42 -13.90
N ILE A 162 -8.34 5.57 -14.33
CA ILE A 162 -7.17 4.78 -13.90
C ILE A 162 -5.95 5.70 -13.96
N THR A 163 -5.01 5.50 -13.05
CA THR A 163 -3.80 6.33 -12.97
C THR A 163 -2.56 5.48 -12.86
N ALA A 164 -1.43 6.07 -13.24
CA ALA A 164 -0.13 5.60 -12.81
C ALA A 164 0.79 6.78 -12.49
N ILE A 165 1.78 6.54 -11.64
CA ILE A 165 2.88 7.48 -11.35
C ILE A 165 4.23 6.75 -11.50
N PRO A 166 5.33 7.44 -11.85
CA PRO A 166 6.63 6.80 -11.92
C PRO A 166 7.15 6.48 -10.51
N VAL A 167 7.80 5.33 -10.36
CA VAL A 167 8.48 4.94 -9.13
C VAL A 167 9.76 4.19 -9.47
N LYS A 168 10.86 4.52 -8.79
CA LYS A 168 12.07 3.69 -8.81
C LYS A 168 11.93 2.64 -7.73
N MET A 169 11.73 1.39 -8.14
CA MET A 169 11.55 0.26 -7.23
C MET A 169 12.85 -0.53 -7.15
N ARG A 170 13.39 -0.69 -5.96
CA ARG A 170 14.43 -1.69 -5.71
C ARG A 170 13.76 -3.03 -5.49
N VAL A 171 14.21 -4.04 -6.23
CA VAL A 171 13.80 -5.43 -6.10
C VAL A 171 15.08 -6.26 -5.91
N ARG A 172 15.32 -6.69 -4.67
CA ARG A 172 16.60 -7.23 -4.19
C ARG A 172 17.76 -6.26 -4.46
N ASP A 173 18.64 -6.60 -5.39
CA ASP A 173 19.84 -5.85 -5.73
C ASP A 173 19.64 -4.97 -6.98
N GLU A 174 18.52 -5.13 -7.69
CA GLU A 174 18.22 -4.40 -8.93
C GLU A 174 17.32 -3.19 -8.65
N VAL A 175 17.60 -2.07 -9.31
CA VAL A 175 16.72 -0.88 -9.29
C VAL A 175 16.04 -0.76 -10.64
N VAL A 176 14.71 -0.90 -10.63
CA VAL A 176 13.88 -0.93 -11.82
C VAL A 176 12.99 0.31 -11.85
N GLN A 177 12.97 1.02 -12.97
CA GLN A 177 11.98 2.05 -13.20
C GLN A 177 10.62 1.37 -13.46
N MET A 178 9.66 1.60 -12.58
CA MET A 178 8.32 1.04 -12.67
C MET A 178 7.27 2.15 -12.71
N ALA A 179 6.05 1.77 -13.01
CA ALA A 179 4.86 2.57 -12.77
C ALA A 179 4.11 2.06 -11.53
N GLU A 180 3.67 2.92 -10.62
CA GLU A 180 2.73 2.55 -9.57
C GLU A 180 1.31 2.83 -10.07
N VAL A 181 0.50 1.80 -10.25
CA VAL A 181 -0.88 1.92 -10.78
C VAL A 181 -1.88 1.98 -9.63
N ASN A 182 -2.73 3.01 -9.63
CA ASN A 182 -3.75 3.21 -8.60
C ASN A 182 -5.05 3.82 -9.18
N PHE A 183 -6.07 3.94 -8.36
CA PHE A 183 -7.35 4.62 -8.65
C PHE A 183 -8.15 4.06 -9.83
N LEU A 184 -8.02 2.77 -10.12
CA LEU A 184 -8.89 2.10 -11.09
C LEU A 184 -10.34 2.11 -10.61
N CYS A 185 -11.16 2.97 -11.21
CA CYS A 185 -12.56 3.16 -10.89
C CYS A 185 -13.43 3.07 -12.14
N VAL A 186 -14.48 2.25 -12.07
CA VAL A 186 -15.54 2.22 -13.08
C VAL A 186 -16.85 2.57 -12.41
N HIS A 187 -17.57 3.54 -12.97
CA HIS A 187 -18.88 3.96 -12.49
C HIS A 187 -19.81 2.75 -12.32
N LYS A 188 -20.55 2.68 -11.19
CA LYS A 188 -21.32 1.47 -10.79
C LYS A 188 -22.20 0.90 -11.90
N LYS A 189 -22.90 1.77 -12.65
CA LYS A 189 -23.77 1.41 -13.80
C LYS A 189 -23.05 0.77 -15.01
N LEU A 190 -21.72 0.84 -15.07
CA LEU A 190 -20.88 0.31 -16.14
C LEU A 190 -20.03 -0.89 -15.71
N ARG A 191 -20.14 -1.34 -14.45
CA ARG A 191 -19.46 -2.54 -13.96
C ARG A 191 -19.95 -3.78 -14.72
N SER A 192 -19.11 -4.83 -14.75
CA SER A 192 -19.35 -6.08 -15.47
C SER A 192 -19.47 -5.97 -17.00
N LYS A 193 -19.12 -4.81 -17.60
CA LYS A 193 -19.08 -4.59 -19.06
C LYS A 193 -17.68 -4.67 -19.67
N ARG A 194 -16.73 -5.29 -18.97
CA ARG A 194 -15.32 -5.46 -19.38
C ARG A 194 -14.57 -4.15 -19.70
N LEU A 195 -14.98 -3.02 -19.11
CA LEU A 195 -14.29 -1.74 -19.29
C LEU A 195 -12.91 -1.73 -18.59
N ALA A 196 -12.81 -2.27 -17.38
CA ALA A 196 -11.56 -2.32 -16.62
C ALA A 196 -10.39 -2.98 -17.38
N PRO A 197 -10.54 -4.17 -18.00
CA PRO A 197 -9.52 -4.75 -18.88
C PRO A 197 -9.03 -3.81 -20.00
N VAL A 198 -9.93 -3.05 -20.62
CA VAL A 198 -9.57 -2.11 -21.69
C VAL A 198 -8.79 -0.92 -21.12
N MET A 199 -9.15 -0.45 -19.93
CA MET A 199 -8.41 0.60 -19.23
C MET A 199 -7.02 0.16 -18.79
N ILE A 200 -6.88 -1.08 -18.30
CA ILE A 200 -5.58 -1.65 -17.95
C ILE A 200 -4.70 -1.72 -19.20
N LYS A 201 -5.22 -2.22 -20.33
CA LYS A 201 -4.47 -2.23 -21.60
C LYS A 201 -4.04 -0.84 -22.06
N GLU A 202 -4.90 0.17 -21.92
CA GLU A 202 -4.57 1.54 -22.31
C GLU A 202 -3.54 2.18 -21.38
N VAL A 203 -3.59 1.97 -20.05
CA VAL A 203 -2.54 2.48 -19.16
C VAL A 203 -1.21 1.78 -19.41
N THR A 204 -1.21 0.45 -19.60
CA THR A 204 -0.02 -0.31 -19.98
C THR A 204 0.61 0.22 -21.27
N ARG A 205 -0.20 0.49 -22.30
CA ARG A 205 0.27 1.08 -23.57
C ARG A 205 0.98 2.42 -23.35
N ARG A 206 0.38 3.32 -22.55
CA ARG A 206 0.95 4.65 -22.28
C ARG A 206 2.20 4.58 -21.41
N ILE A 207 2.30 3.60 -20.52
CA ILE A 207 3.51 3.33 -19.73
C ILE A 207 4.63 2.81 -20.66
N HIS A 208 4.32 1.85 -21.55
CA HIS A 208 5.27 1.30 -22.52
C HIS A 208 5.78 2.37 -23.52
N LEU A 209 4.95 3.33 -23.91
CA LEU A 209 5.37 4.45 -24.77
C LEU A 209 6.46 5.34 -24.14
N GLU A 210 6.54 5.38 -22.81
CA GLU A 210 7.60 6.07 -22.06
C GLU A 210 8.80 5.13 -21.77
N ASN A 211 8.85 3.97 -22.44
CA ASN A 211 9.89 2.94 -22.28
C ASN A 211 9.98 2.35 -20.85
N ILE A 212 8.85 2.27 -20.16
CA ILE A 212 8.73 1.61 -18.85
C ILE A 212 7.89 0.35 -19.03
N TRP A 213 8.32 -0.77 -18.46
CA TRP A 213 7.76 -2.09 -18.80
C TRP A 213 7.23 -2.88 -17.60
N GLN A 214 7.40 -2.34 -16.40
CA GLN A 214 6.98 -2.94 -15.13
C GLN A 214 6.04 -2.01 -14.39
N ALA A 215 5.18 -2.59 -13.57
CA ALA A 215 4.34 -1.80 -12.67
C ALA A 215 4.16 -2.47 -11.31
N ALA A 216 3.95 -1.68 -10.26
CA ALA A 216 3.48 -2.14 -8.96
C ALA A 216 2.01 -1.74 -8.79
N TYR A 217 1.21 -2.62 -8.18
CA TYR A 217 -0.18 -2.30 -7.83
C TYR A 217 -0.66 -3.12 -6.64
N THR A 218 -1.73 -2.67 -6.02
CA THR A 218 -2.42 -3.41 -4.96
C THR A 218 -3.89 -3.64 -5.28
N ALA A 219 -4.47 -4.69 -4.72
CA ALA A 219 -5.91 -4.90 -4.76
C ALA A 219 -6.42 -5.46 -3.42
N GLY A 220 -7.68 -5.18 -3.09
CA GLY A 220 -8.39 -5.84 -1.99
C GLY A 220 -8.96 -7.21 -2.36
N ILE A 221 -8.83 -7.62 -3.63
CA ILE A 221 -9.21 -8.94 -4.14
C ILE A 221 -7.98 -9.72 -4.57
N LEU A 222 -8.06 -11.04 -4.47
CA LEU A 222 -7.02 -11.95 -4.92
C LEU A 222 -7.02 -12.05 -6.46
N LEU A 223 -5.86 -11.84 -7.07
CA LEU A 223 -5.59 -11.96 -8.51
C LEU A 223 -4.35 -12.86 -8.73
N PRO A 224 -4.14 -13.44 -9.92
CA PRO A 224 -2.90 -14.15 -10.23
C PRO A 224 -1.72 -13.17 -10.40
N THR A 225 -0.61 -13.28 -9.68
CA THR A 225 -0.42 -13.95 -8.37
C THR A 225 0.27 -12.92 -7.47
N PRO A 226 -0.18 -12.71 -6.22
CA PRO A 226 0.39 -11.68 -5.36
C PRO A 226 1.81 -12.06 -4.94
N LEU A 227 2.64 -11.04 -4.80
CA LEU A 227 3.99 -11.13 -4.27
C LEU A 227 3.97 -11.26 -2.75
N THR A 228 3.05 -10.56 -2.09
CA THR A 228 2.74 -10.74 -0.67
C THR A 228 1.32 -10.28 -0.37
N THR A 229 0.82 -10.65 0.79
CA THR A 229 -0.51 -10.27 1.31
C THR A 229 -0.33 -9.65 2.68
N CYS A 230 -0.81 -8.43 2.84
CA CYS A 230 -0.74 -7.67 4.08
C CYS A 230 -2.12 -7.53 4.71
N GLN A 231 -2.18 -7.59 6.04
CA GLN A 231 -3.41 -7.45 6.80
C GLN A 231 -3.58 -6.01 7.25
N TYR A 232 -4.79 -5.46 7.14
CA TYR A 232 -5.12 -4.19 7.80
C TYR A 232 -5.30 -4.38 9.31
N TRP A 233 -4.81 -3.40 10.06
CA TRP A 233 -4.94 -3.27 11.51
C TRP A 233 -5.44 -1.88 11.87
N HIS A 234 -6.26 -1.81 12.91
CA HIS A 234 -6.98 -0.60 13.31
C HIS A 234 -6.77 -0.30 14.79
N ARG A 235 -6.27 0.90 15.07
CA ARG A 235 -6.16 1.46 16.41
C ARG A 235 -7.27 2.46 16.65
N THR A 236 -8.22 2.07 17.50
CA THR A 236 -9.34 2.92 17.92
C THR A 236 -8.83 4.15 18.68
N LEU A 237 -9.13 5.34 18.15
CA LEU A 237 -8.86 6.64 18.80
C LEU A 237 -10.15 7.24 19.37
N ASN A 238 -11.30 7.03 18.72
CA ASN A 238 -12.62 7.51 19.14
C ASN A 238 -13.61 6.36 19.32
N PRO A 239 -13.57 5.61 20.44
CA PRO A 239 -14.38 4.41 20.63
C PRO A 239 -15.88 4.66 20.47
N LYS A 240 -16.38 5.77 21.00
CA LYS A 240 -17.81 6.12 20.94
C LYS A 240 -18.28 6.20 19.49
N LYS A 241 -17.62 7.05 18.69
CA LYS A 241 -18.00 7.22 17.29
C LYS A 241 -17.83 5.93 16.49
N LEU A 242 -16.72 5.20 16.67
CA LEU A 242 -16.46 3.96 15.93
C LEU A 242 -17.50 2.86 16.22
N ILE A 243 -18.05 2.81 17.44
CA ILE A 243 -19.13 1.89 17.78
C ILE A 243 -20.48 2.40 17.24
N ASP A 244 -20.77 3.70 17.38
CA ASP A 244 -22.02 4.31 16.90
C ASP A 244 -22.21 4.15 15.38
N VAL A 245 -21.12 4.14 14.61
CA VAL A 245 -21.13 4.03 13.14
C VAL A 245 -20.95 2.60 12.64
N GLY A 246 -20.82 1.62 13.55
CA GLY A 246 -20.70 0.20 13.20
C GLY A 246 -19.29 -0.24 12.74
N PHE A 247 -18.30 0.65 12.75
CA PHE A 247 -16.91 0.31 12.39
C PHE A 247 -16.29 -0.71 13.36
N SER A 248 -16.65 -0.63 14.63
CA SER A 248 -16.22 -1.58 15.67
C SER A 248 -17.40 -1.98 16.54
N ARG A 249 -17.31 -3.16 17.18
CA ARG A 249 -18.34 -3.68 18.08
C ARG A 249 -17.77 -3.86 19.48
N LEU A 250 -18.60 -3.64 20.50
CA LEU A 250 -18.25 -4.02 21.87
C LEU A 250 -18.37 -5.53 22.00
N GLY A 251 -17.34 -6.19 22.52
CA GLY A 251 -17.44 -7.59 22.90
C GLY A 251 -18.38 -7.79 24.10
N ASP A 252 -18.88 -9.01 24.29
CA ASP A 252 -19.97 -9.35 25.24
C ASP A 252 -19.78 -8.86 26.68
N ARG A 253 -18.54 -8.64 27.13
CA ARG A 253 -18.20 -8.20 28.50
C ARG A 253 -17.65 -6.77 28.58
N MET A 254 -17.61 -6.06 27.47
CA MET A 254 -17.02 -4.73 27.36
C MET A 254 -18.11 -3.64 27.41
N THR A 255 -17.94 -2.67 28.31
CA THR A 255 -18.79 -1.48 28.36
C THR A 255 -18.12 -0.31 27.63
N MET A 256 -18.89 0.68 27.19
CA MET A 256 -18.36 1.89 26.56
C MET A 256 -17.28 2.58 27.42
N SER A 257 -17.52 2.72 28.74
CA SER A 257 -16.54 3.33 29.66
C SER A 257 -15.24 2.52 29.76
N ARG A 258 -15.33 1.18 29.73
CA ARG A 258 -14.14 0.31 29.70
C ARG A 258 -13.37 0.45 28.39
N ALA A 259 -14.08 0.53 27.25
CA ALA A 259 -13.45 0.77 25.95
C ALA A 259 -12.74 2.13 25.94
N ILE A 260 -13.38 3.20 26.38
CA ILE A 260 -12.76 4.53 26.49
C ILE A 260 -11.49 4.48 27.35
N LYS A 261 -11.52 3.78 28.51
CA LYS A 261 -10.34 3.63 29.36
C LYS A 261 -9.23 2.79 28.70
N LEU A 262 -9.59 1.73 27.99
CA LEU A 262 -8.64 0.84 27.29
C LEU A 262 -7.89 1.59 26.17
N TYR A 263 -8.61 2.43 25.43
CA TYR A 263 -8.11 3.16 24.26
C TYR A 263 -7.55 4.55 24.59
N LYS A 264 -7.60 4.99 25.86
CA LYS A 264 -7.07 6.28 26.29
C LYS A 264 -5.58 6.40 25.98
N LEU A 265 -5.20 7.55 25.42
CA LEU A 265 -3.82 7.95 25.14
C LEU A 265 -3.39 9.09 26.09
N PRO A 266 -2.08 9.32 26.26
CA PRO A 266 -1.55 10.52 26.89
C PRO A 266 -2.01 11.80 26.20
N ASN A 267 -1.92 12.94 26.90
CA ASN A 267 -2.30 14.24 26.35
C ASN A 267 -1.18 14.91 25.55
N SER A 268 0.08 14.49 25.74
CA SER A 268 1.27 15.03 25.10
C SER A 268 2.18 13.89 24.66
N THR A 269 3.02 14.15 23.67
CA THR A 269 4.10 13.25 23.27
C THR A 269 5.16 13.15 24.38
N ALA A 270 5.91 12.06 24.40
CA ALA A 270 6.94 11.80 25.42
C ALA A 270 8.37 11.91 24.88
N THR A 271 8.60 11.72 23.57
CA THR A 271 9.95 11.76 22.99
C THR A 271 10.49 13.20 22.93
N PRO A 272 11.61 13.52 23.59
CA PRO A 272 12.25 14.83 23.49
C PRO A 272 12.68 15.14 22.06
N GLY A 273 12.47 16.37 21.61
CA GLY A 273 12.82 16.78 20.25
C GLY A 273 11.86 16.29 19.16
N PHE A 274 10.77 15.61 19.52
CA PHE A 274 9.71 15.24 18.57
C PHE A 274 8.96 16.48 18.09
N ARG A 275 9.15 16.84 16.82
CA ARG A 275 8.57 18.03 16.18
C ARG A 275 8.16 17.73 14.74
N LYS A 276 7.34 18.61 14.15
CA LYS A 276 6.99 18.51 12.72
C LYS A 276 8.27 18.56 11.86
N MET A 277 8.26 17.78 10.79
CA MET A 277 9.30 17.83 9.75
C MET A 277 9.25 19.18 9.03
N GLU A 278 10.42 19.75 8.76
CA GLU A 278 10.60 20.98 8.02
C GLU A 278 11.44 20.72 6.76
N ILE A 279 11.45 21.68 5.82
CA ILE A 279 12.22 21.56 4.57
C ILE A 279 13.72 21.31 4.80
N ARG A 280 14.29 21.86 5.88
CA ARG A 280 15.71 21.66 6.24
C ARG A 280 16.03 20.22 6.64
N ASP A 281 15.02 19.44 7.02
CA ASP A 281 15.20 18.05 7.46
C ASP A 281 15.22 17.07 6.28
N VAL A 282 14.75 17.48 5.09
CA VAL A 282 14.60 16.63 3.89
C VAL A 282 15.86 15.80 3.61
N PRO A 283 17.07 16.39 3.48
CA PRO A 283 18.26 15.59 3.15
C PRO A 283 18.57 14.52 4.21
N LYS A 284 18.35 14.82 5.50
CA LYS A 284 18.59 13.87 6.60
C LYS A 284 17.56 12.75 6.60
N VAL A 285 16.29 13.10 6.39
CA VAL A 285 15.19 12.13 6.26
C VAL A 285 15.39 11.23 5.04
N THR A 286 15.87 11.77 3.91
CA THR A 286 16.22 10.97 2.72
C THR A 286 17.28 9.91 3.04
N ILE A 287 18.36 10.29 3.74
CA ILE A 287 19.42 9.35 4.13
C ILE A 287 18.87 8.26 5.05
N LEU A 288 18.12 8.63 6.09
CA LEU A 288 17.50 7.69 7.02
C LEU A 288 16.54 6.73 6.30
N LEU A 289 15.64 7.27 5.47
CA LEU A 289 14.64 6.48 4.76
C LEU A 289 15.29 5.52 3.77
N ARG A 290 16.27 5.95 2.98
CA ARG A 290 16.98 5.07 2.04
C ARG A 290 17.72 3.95 2.76
N GLY A 291 18.43 4.27 3.86
CA GLY A 291 19.16 3.28 4.65
C GLY A 291 18.23 2.27 5.34
N TYR A 292 17.05 2.71 5.77
CA TYR A 292 16.03 1.83 6.29
C TYR A 292 15.41 0.96 5.18
N LEU A 293 15.00 1.58 4.08
CA LEU A 293 14.32 0.88 2.98
C LEU A 293 15.23 -0.10 2.24
N SER A 294 16.56 0.06 2.29
CA SER A 294 17.50 -0.90 1.70
C SER A 294 17.48 -2.27 2.38
N ARG A 295 16.87 -2.40 3.56
CA ARG A 295 16.77 -3.67 4.31
C ARG A 295 15.68 -4.60 3.80
N PHE A 296 14.70 -4.08 3.07
CA PHE A 296 13.57 -4.86 2.54
C PHE A 296 13.94 -5.56 1.23
N VAL A 297 13.14 -6.50 0.76
CA VAL A 297 13.38 -7.14 -0.54
C VAL A 297 12.81 -6.29 -1.66
N VAL A 298 11.61 -5.74 -1.49
CA VAL A 298 11.00 -4.80 -2.44
C VAL A 298 10.69 -3.49 -1.74
N ALA A 299 11.25 -2.38 -2.22
CA ALA A 299 11.00 -1.06 -1.66
C ALA A 299 11.31 0.05 -2.68
N PRO A 300 10.63 1.21 -2.62
CA PRO A 300 10.98 2.35 -3.44
C PRO A 300 12.33 2.94 -3.02
N THR A 301 13.01 3.58 -3.97
CA THR A 301 14.17 4.43 -3.69
C THR A 301 13.78 5.87 -3.88
N PHE A 302 14.05 6.72 -2.88
CA PHE A 302 13.70 8.12 -2.93
C PHE A 302 14.93 9.03 -3.11
N ASP A 303 14.75 10.12 -3.85
CA ASP A 303 15.60 11.30 -3.80
C ASP A 303 15.01 12.42 -2.91
N ASP A 304 15.73 13.51 -2.75
CA ASP A 304 15.30 14.64 -1.91
C ASP A 304 14.02 15.31 -2.41
N ALA A 305 13.79 15.35 -3.73
CA ALA A 305 12.58 15.95 -4.29
C ALA A 305 11.36 15.06 -4.00
N GLU A 306 11.52 13.74 -4.12
CA GLU A 306 10.49 12.78 -3.78
C GLU A 306 10.20 12.76 -2.27
N VAL A 307 11.23 12.80 -1.42
CA VAL A 307 11.05 12.91 0.04
C VAL A 307 10.35 14.21 0.41
N ALA A 308 10.72 15.33 -0.21
CA ALA A 308 10.04 16.61 0.02
C ALA A 308 8.56 16.52 -0.36
N HIS A 309 8.23 15.94 -1.51
CA HIS A 309 6.86 15.78 -1.98
C HIS A 309 6.03 14.84 -1.09
N TRP A 310 6.58 13.68 -0.73
CA TRP A 310 5.85 12.65 0.00
C TRP A 310 5.76 12.90 1.50
N LEU A 311 6.77 13.54 2.11
CA LEU A 311 6.89 13.59 3.57
C LEU A 311 6.81 15.00 4.15
N LEU A 312 6.90 16.09 3.39
CA LEU A 312 6.68 17.41 3.99
C LEU A 312 5.21 17.54 4.44
N PRO A 313 4.94 17.97 5.69
CA PRO A 313 3.58 18.02 6.20
C PRO A 313 2.68 18.92 5.36
N GLN A 314 1.55 18.37 4.90
CA GLN A 314 0.48 19.08 4.23
C GLN A 314 -0.82 18.86 5.00
N GLU A 315 -1.47 19.95 5.40
CA GLU A 315 -2.66 19.89 6.24
C GLU A 315 -3.75 19.00 5.61
N ASN A 316 -4.31 18.08 6.42
CA ASN A 316 -5.34 17.13 6.02
C ASN A 316 -4.94 16.18 4.87
N VAL A 317 -3.64 16.07 4.55
CA VAL A 317 -3.10 15.13 3.55
C VAL A 317 -2.05 14.22 4.18
N VAL A 318 -0.92 14.77 4.61
CA VAL A 318 0.18 14.01 5.20
C VAL A 318 0.78 14.76 6.38
N ASP A 319 1.08 14.02 7.44
CA ASP A 319 1.72 14.52 8.64
C ASP A 319 3.01 13.74 8.87
N SER A 320 4.12 14.46 9.04
CA SER A 320 5.43 13.88 9.32
C SER A 320 6.12 14.60 10.48
N PHE A 321 6.74 13.82 11.34
CA PHE A 321 7.43 14.29 12.53
C PHE A 321 8.82 13.67 12.60
N VAL A 322 9.79 14.48 13.01
CA VAL A 322 11.17 14.07 13.23
C VAL A 322 11.51 14.14 14.72
N VAL A 323 12.47 13.32 15.14
CA VAL A 323 13.14 13.46 16.43
C VAL A 323 14.47 14.14 16.19
N GLU A 324 14.60 15.37 16.69
CA GLU A 324 15.84 16.14 16.64
C GLU A 324 16.58 16.04 17.97
N ASN A 325 17.82 15.56 17.94
CA ASN A 325 18.70 15.60 19.10
C ASN A 325 18.96 17.05 19.50
N SER A 326 18.69 17.40 20.76
CA SER A 326 18.79 18.77 21.28
C SER A 326 20.21 19.35 21.24
N GLU A 327 21.24 18.51 21.37
CA GLU A 327 22.64 18.91 21.41
C GLU A 327 23.26 18.99 20.02
N THR A 328 23.08 17.94 19.20
CA THR A 328 23.72 17.85 17.88
C THR A 328 22.89 18.45 16.76
N ARG A 329 21.59 18.73 16.99
CA ARG A 329 20.62 19.17 15.98
C ARG A 329 20.48 18.15 14.83
N GLU A 330 20.85 16.91 15.08
CA GLU A 330 20.74 15.80 14.15
C GLU A 330 19.33 15.20 14.21
N VAL A 331 18.78 14.85 13.05
CA VAL A 331 17.52 14.11 12.95
C VAL A 331 17.86 12.63 13.05
N THR A 332 17.32 11.95 14.05
CA THR A 332 17.64 10.53 14.33
C THR A 332 16.53 9.58 13.91
N ASP A 333 15.28 10.02 14.03
CA ASP A 333 14.09 9.21 13.81
C ASP A 333 13.03 10.05 13.10
N PHE A 334 12.10 9.40 12.41
CA PHE A 334 10.90 10.08 11.94
C PHE A 334 9.72 9.13 11.82
N PHE A 335 8.50 9.68 11.88
CA PHE A 335 7.27 8.95 11.66
C PHE A 335 6.31 9.79 10.83
N SER A 336 5.67 9.17 9.85
CA SER A 336 4.65 9.82 9.02
C SER A 336 3.36 9.00 8.92
N PHE A 337 2.26 9.72 8.72
CA PHE A 337 0.95 9.14 8.42
C PHE A 337 0.16 10.06 7.50
N TYR A 338 -0.68 9.49 6.66
CA TYR A 338 -1.56 10.26 5.78
C TYR A 338 -3.03 10.21 6.22
N THR A 339 -3.79 11.20 5.77
CA THR A 339 -5.20 11.37 6.07
C THR A 339 -6.03 10.82 4.92
N LEU A 340 -6.84 9.80 5.19
CA LEU A 340 -7.79 9.27 4.22
C LEU A 340 -9.14 9.06 4.91
N PRO A 341 -10.07 10.02 4.79
CA PRO A 341 -11.38 9.86 5.39
C PRO A 341 -12.24 8.91 4.57
N SER A 342 -13.23 8.30 5.23
CA SER A 342 -14.30 7.54 4.58
C SER A 342 -15.64 8.23 4.78
N SER A 343 -16.47 8.27 3.74
CA SER A 343 -17.88 8.60 3.87
C SER A 343 -18.59 7.50 4.66
N ILE A 344 -19.36 7.90 5.67
CA ILE A 344 -20.21 6.99 6.44
C ILE A 344 -21.57 6.94 5.74
N LEU A 345 -21.96 5.75 5.29
CA LEU A 345 -23.19 5.54 4.55
C LEU A 345 -24.33 5.24 5.54
N ASN A 346 -25.51 5.82 5.28
CA ASN A 346 -26.75 5.52 6.00
C ASN A 346 -26.73 5.75 7.53
N ASN A 347 -25.89 6.68 8.04
CA ASN A 347 -25.89 7.08 9.45
C ASN A 347 -26.48 8.50 9.63
N PRO A 348 -27.43 8.72 10.57
CA PRO A 348 -28.09 10.01 10.73
C PRO A 348 -27.23 11.07 11.44
N ASN A 349 -26.20 10.66 12.21
CA ASN A 349 -25.45 11.55 13.09
C ASN A 349 -24.06 11.89 12.56
N TYR A 350 -23.46 11.00 11.77
CA TYR A 350 -22.10 11.14 11.26
C TYR A 350 -22.06 10.91 9.76
N SER A 351 -21.37 11.80 9.04
CA SER A 351 -21.19 11.71 7.58
C SER A 351 -19.78 11.26 7.18
N THR A 352 -18.79 11.38 8.07
CA THR A 352 -17.38 11.12 7.75
C THR A 352 -16.66 10.44 8.92
N LEU A 353 -15.91 9.40 8.60
CA LEU A 353 -14.93 8.74 9.47
C LEU A 353 -13.55 9.30 9.14
N LYS A 354 -12.89 9.98 10.09
CA LYS A 354 -11.55 10.54 9.86
C LYS A 354 -10.50 9.50 10.25
N ALA A 355 -9.84 8.90 9.26
CA ALA A 355 -8.83 7.88 9.48
C ALA A 355 -7.42 8.38 9.10
N ALA A 356 -6.46 8.07 9.96
CA ALA A 356 -5.03 8.21 9.68
C ALA A 356 -4.49 6.86 9.22
N TYR A 357 -3.53 6.84 8.29
CA TYR A 357 -2.87 5.62 7.82
C TYR A 357 -1.36 5.76 7.99
N THR A 358 -0.74 4.77 8.62
CA THR A 358 0.72 4.70 8.76
C THR A 358 1.36 4.76 7.36
N PHE A 359 2.33 5.66 7.19
CA PHE A 359 3.06 5.78 5.94
C PHE A 359 4.50 5.26 6.11
N TYR A 360 5.53 6.11 5.98
CA TYR A 360 6.91 5.72 6.26
C TYR A 360 7.35 6.16 7.66
N HIS A 361 8.17 5.35 8.29
CA HIS A 361 8.81 5.67 9.56
C HIS A 361 10.20 5.03 9.62
N VAL A 362 11.08 5.64 10.41
CA VAL A 362 12.42 5.14 10.70
C VAL A 362 12.73 5.41 12.17
N SER A 363 13.14 4.36 12.88
CA SER A 363 13.49 4.36 14.30
C SER A 363 14.93 3.87 14.46
N THR A 364 15.85 4.75 14.86
CA THR A 364 17.27 4.45 15.11
C THR A 364 17.68 4.64 16.58
N LYS A 365 17.20 5.70 17.25
CA LYS A 365 17.52 6.04 18.64
C LYS A 365 16.30 5.93 19.54
N THR A 366 15.13 6.31 19.02
CA THR A 366 13.87 6.23 19.74
C THR A 366 13.26 4.85 19.49
N PRO A 367 12.86 4.07 20.52
CA PRO A 367 12.19 2.79 20.30
C PRO A 367 10.94 2.95 19.44
N LEU A 368 10.79 2.13 18.40
CA LEU A 368 9.66 2.19 17.46
C LEU A 368 8.30 2.25 18.17
N LEU A 369 8.13 1.48 19.25
CA LEU A 369 6.92 1.50 20.06
C LEU A 369 6.58 2.89 20.61
N GLN A 370 7.58 3.60 21.13
CA GLN A 370 7.42 4.94 21.68
C GLN A 370 7.20 5.98 20.57
N LEU A 371 7.90 5.84 19.44
CA LEU A 371 7.73 6.72 18.29
C LEU A 371 6.31 6.62 17.71
N THR A 372 5.78 5.40 17.54
CA THR A 372 4.41 5.17 17.11
C THR A 372 3.40 5.66 18.15
N GLN A 373 3.67 5.46 19.44
CA GLN A 373 2.82 5.98 20.53
C GLN A 373 2.67 7.51 20.46
N ASP A 374 3.74 8.23 20.15
CA ASP A 374 3.70 9.69 19.96
C ASP A 374 2.89 10.09 18.71
N ALA A 375 3.03 9.35 17.61
CA ALA A 375 2.20 9.55 16.42
C ALA A 375 0.70 9.34 16.70
N LEU A 376 0.34 8.32 17.51
CA LEU A 376 -1.05 8.10 17.95
C LEU A 376 -1.57 9.26 18.81
N VAL A 377 -0.74 9.82 19.69
CA VAL A 377 -1.10 10.99 20.51
C VAL A 377 -1.39 12.19 19.61
N ILE A 378 -0.53 12.47 18.63
CA ILE A 378 -0.77 13.54 17.65
C ILE A 378 -2.06 13.28 16.87
N ALA A 379 -2.26 12.07 16.34
CA ALA A 379 -3.48 11.76 15.60
C ALA A 379 -4.73 11.95 16.48
N LYS A 380 -4.67 11.60 17.77
CA LYS A 380 -5.76 11.86 18.70
C LYS A 380 -6.01 13.35 18.92
N GLN A 381 -4.97 14.16 19.04
CA GLN A 381 -5.06 15.63 19.16
C GLN A 381 -5.62 16.28 17.89
N LYS A 382 -5.35 15.69 16.72
CA LYS A 382 -5.90 16.12 15.42
C LYS A 382 -7.28 15.51 15.13
N GLU A 383 -7.94 14.96 16.16
CA GLU A 383 -9.31 14.45 16.14
C GLU A 383 -9.55 13.32 15.12
N PHE A 384 -8.54 12.49 14.86
CA PHE A 384 -8.75 11.25 14.12
C PHE A 384 -9.58 10.27 14.95
N ASP A 385 -10.41 9.50 14.26
CA ASP A 385 -11.30 8.49 14.87
C ASP A 385 -10.61 7.14 14.99
N VAL A 386 -9.76 6.80 14.02
CA VAL A 386 -9.02 5.55 13.93
C VAL A 386 -7.66 5.79 13.29
N PHE A 387 -6.67 5.00 13.69
CA PHE A 387 -5.34 4.97 13.10
C PHE A 387 -5.08 3.59 12.50
N ASN A 388 -4.85 3.54 11.20
CA ASN A 388 -4.73 2.34 10.40
C ASN A 388 -3.27 2.04 10.09
N ALA A 389 -2.95 0.76 9.99
CA ALA A 389 -1.63 0.28 9.62
C ALA A 389 -1.76 -1.05 8.89
N LEU A 390 -0.87 -1.31 7.95
CA LEU A 390 -0.63 -2.66 7.44
C LEU A 390 0.45 -3.33 8.28
N ASP A 391 0.53 -4.65 8.25
CA ASP A 391 1.62 -5.45 8.83
C ASP A 391 2.88 -5.52 7.93
N VAL A 392 3.05 -4.55 7.02
CA VAL A 392 4.26 -4.36 6.22
C VAL A 392 5.45 -3.90 7.07
N MET A 393 6.65 -4.02 6.52
CA MET A 393 7.89 -3.55 7.16
C MET A 393 8.04 -4.11 8.59
N GLU A 394 8.47 -3.27 9.53
CA GLU A 394 8.62 -3.63 10.94
C GLU A 394 7.40 -3.21 11.78
N ASN A 395 6.19 -3.21 11.20
CA ASN A 395 5.00 -2.73 11.90
C ASN A 395 4.49 -3.70 12.97
N GLU A 396 4.62 -5.01 12.76
CA GLU A 396 4.03 -6.05 13.61
C GLU A 396 4.31 -5.89 15.13
N PRO A 397 5.54 -5.55 15.58
CA PRO A 397 5.83 -5.33 17.00
C PRO A 397 4.92 -4.28 17.65
N PHE A 398 4.71 -3.12 17.03
CA PHE A 398 3.89 -2.07 17.64
C PHE A 398 2.39 -2.36 17.52
N LEU A 399 1.96 -3.12 16.51
CA LEU A 399 0.54 -3.44 16.33
C LEU A 399 -0.02 -4.18 17.55
N LYS A 400 0.72 -5.18 18.04
CA LYS A 400 0.34 -5.98 19.21
C LYS A 400 0.36 -5.16 20.50
N GLU A 401 1.46 -4.46 20.75
CA GLU A 401 1.70 -3.72 22.00
C GLU A 401 0.81 -2.47 22.13
N LEU A 402 0.57 -1.76 21.03
CA LEU A 402 -0.25 -0.55 21.01
C LEU A 402 -1.73 -0.85 20.82
N LYS A 403 -2.17 -2.10 21.00
CA LYS A 403 -3.59 -2.50 20.97
C LYS A 403 -4.25 -2.11 19.65
N PHE A 404 -3.59 -2.38 18.53
CA PHE A 404 -4.26 -2.43 17.23
C PHE A 404 -5.09 -3.72 17.17
N GLY A 405 -6.32 -3.62 16.68
CA GLY A 405 -7.14 -4.77 16.36
C GLY A 405 -6.94 -5.18 14.91
N ARG A 406 -6.88 -6.48 14.64
CA ARG A 406 -6.85 -7.00 13.27
C ARG A 406 -8.17 -6.65 12.57
N GLY A 407 -8.08 -6.05 11.39
CA GLY A 407 -9.22 -5.81 10.50
C GLY A 407 -9.64 -7.05 9.72
N ASP A 408 -10.69 -6.92 8.94
CA ASP A 408 -11.17 -7.93 7.98
C ASP A 408 -10.49 -7.79 6.60
N GLY A 409 -10.15 -6.56 6.21
CA GLY A 409 -9.51 -6.27 4.92
C GLY A 409 -8.07 -6.76 4.80
N GLN A 410 -7.77 -7.39 3.67
CA GLN A 410 -6.41 -7.71 3.24
C GLN A 410 -6.04 -6.87 2.01
N LEU A 411 -4.74 -6.57 1.88
CA LEU A 411 -4.19 -5.89 0.73
C LEU A 411 -3.15 -6.79 0.06
N TYR A 412 -3.41 -7.14 -1.18
CA TYR A 412 -2.53 -7.98 -1.99
C TYR A 412 -1.62 -7.09 -2.84
N TYR A 413 -0.31 -7.32 -2.80
CA TYR A 413 0.69 -6.58 -3.58
C TYR A 413 1.10 -7.37 -4.81
N TYR A 414 1.24 -6.69 -5.94
CA TYR A 414 1.53 -7.30 -7.23
C TYR A 414 2.62 -6.52 -7.97
N LEU A 415 3.39 -7.24 -8.78
CA LEU A 415 4.21 -6.66 -9.82
C LEU A 415 3.71 -7.14 -11.19
N TYR A 416 3.51 -6.21 -12.11
CA TYR A 416 3.26 -6.47 -13.52
C TYR A 416 4.59 -6.61 -14.26
N ASN A 417 4.70 -7.64 -15.08
CA ASN A 417 5.88 -7.98 -15.87
C ASN A 417 7.17 -8.12 -15.05
N TYR A 418 7.06 -8.62 -13.83
CA TYR A 418 8.21 -8.93 -12.99
C TYR A 418 7.89 -10.14 -12.11
N ARG A 419 8.72 -11.17 -12.18
CA ARG A 419 8.60 -12.39 -11.37
C ARG A 419 9.61 -12.34 -10.23
N LEU A 420 9.13 -12.66 -9.02
CA LEU A 420 9.98 -13.10 -7.92
C LEU A 420 9.97 -14.62 -7.84
N ARG A 421 11.11 -15.23 -7.51
CA ARG A 421 11.18 -16.70 -7.31
C ARG A 421 10.40 -17.15 -6.08
N GLU A 422 10.40 -16.32 -5.05
CA GLU A 422 9.79 -16.62 -3.76
C GLU A 422 8.80 -15.52 -3.39
N SER A 423 7.70 -15.92 -2.75
CA SER A 423 6.78 -14.97 -2.15
C SER A 423 7.44 -14.27 -0.96
N LEU A 424 7.09 -13.01 -0.76
CA LEU A 424 7.63 -12.23 0.35
C LEU A 424 6.77 -12.36 1.59
N LYS A 425 7.40 -12.38 2.76
CA LYS A 425 6.74 -12.04 4.01
C LYS A 425 6.36 -10.55 3.98
N PRO A 426 5.26 -10.12 4.62
CA PRO A 426 4.92 -8.69 4.74
C PRO A 426 6.08 -7.83 5.27
N SER A 427 6.90 -8.40 6.18
CA SER A 427 8.07 -7.74 6.75
C SER A 427 9.24 -7.54 5.79
N GLU A 428 9.21 -8.17 4.62
CA GLU A 428 10.20 -8.01 3.54
C GLU A 428 9.74 -7.00 2.48
N LEU A 429 8.53 -6.45 2.62
CA LEU A 429 7.99 -5.40 1.76
C LEU A 429 8.13 -4.03 2.43
N GLY A 430 8.83 -3.12 1.77
CA GLY A 430 9.03 -1.73 2.15
C GLY A 430 8.23 -0.73 1.34
N LEU A 431 7.10 -1.15 0.74
CA LEU A 431 6.24 -0.31 -0.09
C LEU A 431 4.90 -0.05 0.62
N VAL A 432 4.50 1.22 0.67
CA VAL A 432 3.15 1.64 1.07
C VAL A 432 2.50 2.34 -0.12
N MET A 433 1.34 1.84 -0.56
CA MET A 433 0.53 2.49 -1.59
C MET A 433 -0.62 3.30 -0.99
N LEU A 434 -0.99 4.40 -1.66
CA LEU A 434 -1.92 5.43 -1.18
C LEU A 434 -3.41 5.08 -1.28
#